data_AF-A0A3D1B9W4-F1
#
_entry.id   AF-A0A3D1B9W4-F1
#
_cell.length_a   1.000
_cell.length_b   1.000
_cell.length_c   1.000
_cell.angle_alpha   90.00
_cell.angle_beta   90.00
_cell.angle_gamma   90.00
#
_symmetry.space_group_name_H-M   'P 1'
#
loop_
_entity.id
_entity.type
_entity.pdbx_description
1 polymer ?
#
loop_
_entity_poly.entity_id
_entity_poly.type
_entity_poly.pdbx_seq_one_letter_code
_entity_poly.pdbx_strand_id
1 'polypeptide(L)'
;MRGFTLVELVLVIMIMGILAAVVGPRFFDRKVFDERLFFEETVSAVRYAQKLALASGCLTEISLGTVGYHLRRAANCTSGAFSAEVQGPDSQTPFANTEVPTG
;
A
#
# COMPACT_ATOMS: atom_id res chain seq x y z
N MET A 1 27.25 41.29 -9.86
CA MET A 1 25.99 40.51 -9.84
C MET A 1 25.41 40.56 -11.24
N ARG A 2 25.41 39.45 -11.98
CA ARG A 2 24.77 39.37 -13.30
C ARG A 2 23.31 39.02 -13.04
N GLY A 3 22.42 39.99 -13.24
CA GLY A 3 20.98 39.78 -13.13
C GLY A 3 20.44 39.04 -14.35
N PHE A 4 19.40 38.23 -14.14
CA PHE A 4 18.60 37.66 -15.21
C PHE A 4 17.94 38.77 -16.04
N THR A 5 17.80 38.56 -17.35
CA THR A 5 17.06 39.52 -18.19
C THR A 5 15.55 39.38 -17.94
N LEU A 6 14.77 40.45 -18.21
CA LEU A 6 13.31 40.40 -18.09
C LEU A 6 12.73 39.26 -18.95
N VAL A 7 13.26 39.10 -20.16
CA VAL A 7 12.84 38.04 -21.10
C VAL A 7 13.09 36.66 -20.52
N GLU A 8 14.25 36.44 -19.90
CA GLU A 8 14.62 35.16 -19.29
C GLU A 8 13.68 34.81 -18.12
N LEU A 9 13.35 35.79 -17.28
CA LEU A 9 12.36 35.59 -16.20
C LEU A 9 10.99 35.21 -16.76
N VAL A 10 10.51 35.92 -17.78
CA VAL A 10 9.21 35.65 -18.42
C VAL A 10 9.16 34.25 -19.02
N LEU A 11 10.26 33.81 -19.64
CA LEU A 11 10.35 32.48 -20.24
C LEU A 11 10.35 31.37 -19.17
N VAL A 12 11.04 31.57 -18.04
CA VAL A 12 11.04 30.62 -16.91
C VAL A 12 9.65 30.45 -16.32
N ILE A 13 8.93 31.55 -16.03
CA ILE A 13 7.57 31.46 -15.47
C ILE A 13 6.57 30.87 -16.48
N MET A 14 6.75 31.13 -17.78
CA MET A 14 5.95 30.50 -18.84
C MET A 14 6.14 28.99 -18.86
N ILE A 15 7.40 28.52 -18.87
CA ILE A 15 7.72 27.09 -18.83
C ILE A 15 7.18 26.45 -17.54
N MET A 16 7.37 27.10 -16.39
CA MET A 16 6.79 26.63 -15.12
C MET A 16 5.27 26.50 -15.19
N GLY A 17 4.57 27.45 -15.82
CA GLY A 17 3.12 27.39 -16.00
C GLY A 17 2.67 26.19 -16.85
N ILE A 18 3.37 25.91 -17.95
CA ILE A 18 3.08 24.75 -18.81
C ILE A 18 3.34 23.45 -18.05
N LEU A 19 4.48 23.35 -17.36
CA LEU A 19 4.81 22.18 -16.55
C LEU A 19 3.80 21.95 -15.43
N ALA A 20 3.36 23.01 -14.74
CA ALA A 20 2.36 22.90 -13.69
C ALA A 20 1.02 22.34 -14.21
N ALA A 21 0.57 22.78 -15.40
CA ALA A 21 -0.67 22.31 -16.01
C ALA A 21 -0.61 20.83 -16.45
N VAL A 22 0.55 20.34 -16.87
CA VAL A 22 0.70 18.96 -17.40
C VAL A 22 1.13 17.96 -16.32
N VAL A 23 2.11 18.33 -15.49
CA VAL A 23 2.69 17.46 -14.45
C VAL A 23 1.82 17.44 -13.19
N GLY A 24 1.16 18.56 -12.86
CA GLY A 24 0.24 18.67 -11.73
C GLY A 24 -0.80 17.55 -11.68
N PRO A 25 -1.70 17.41 -12.68
CA PRO A 25 -2.73 16.37 -12.68
C PRO A 25 -2.12 14.96 -12.67
N ARG A 26 -1.03 14.73 -13.42
CA ARG A 26 -0.30 13.44 -13.42
C ARG A 26 0.23 13.01 -12.05
N PHE A 27 0.56 13.96 -11.17
CA PHE A 27 1.00 13.65 -9.80
C PHE A 27 -0.18 13.28 -8.88
N PHE A 28 -1.37 13.81 -9.15
CA PHE A 28 -2.61 13.45 -8.44
C PHE A 28 -3.25 12.17 -8.98
N ASP A 29 -2.99 11.79 -10.24
CA ASP A 29 -3.34 10.49 -10.84
C ASP A 29 -2.50 9.31 -10.30
N ARG A 30 -1.96 9.41 -9.07
CA ARG A 30 -1.27 8.29 -8.38
C ARG A 30 -2.18 7.10 -8.06
N LYS A 31 -3.50 7.28 -8.19
CA LYS A 31 -4.53 6.25 -8.17
C LYS A 31 -4.12 4.91 -8.79
N VAL A 32 -3.58 4.93 -10.01
CA VAL A 32 -3.22 3.68 -10.74
C VAL A 32 -2.01 2.98 -10.10
N PHE A 33 -1.14 3.73 -9.44
CA PHE A 33 -0.03 3.17 -8.68
C PHE A 33 -0.52 2.58 -7.35
N ASP A 34 -1.44 3.25 -6.66
CA ASP A 34 -1.96 2.76 -5.38
C ASP A 34 -2.73 1.43 -5.53
N GLU A 35 -3.51 1.28 -6.60
CA GLU A 35 -4.19 0.01 -6.93
C GLU A 35 -3.19 -1.14 -7.18
N ARG A 36 -2.11 -0.87 -7.92
CA ARG A 36 -1.06 -1.87 -8.20
C ARG A 36 -0.25 -2.21 -6.96
N LEU A 37 0.10 -1.20 -6.16
CA LEU A 37 0.82 -1.37 -4.90
C LEU A 37 0.01 -2.21 -3.92
N PHE A 38 -1.29 -1.93 -3.79
CA PHE A 38 -2.19 -2.72 -2.94
C PHE A 38 -2.29 -4.18 -3.43
N PHE A 39 -2.34 -4.40 -4.74
CA PHE A 39 -2.32 -5.76 -5.29
C PHE A 39 -1.00 -6.49 -4.97
N GLU A 40 0.15 -5.84 -5.14
CA GLU A 40 1.44 -6.44 -4.80
C GLU A 40 1.56 -6.73 -3.30
N GLU A 41 1.07 -5.82 -2.47
CA GLU A 41 1.05 -5.97 -1.01
C GLU A 41 0.17 -7.16 -0.59
N THR A 42 -1.06 -7.27 -1.09
CA THR A 42 -1.96 -8.40 -0.79
C THR A 42 -1.37 -9.73 -1.23
N VAL A 43 -0.73 -9.81 -2.40
CA VAL A 43 -0.02 -11.02 -2.86
C VAL A 43 1.13 -11.38 -1.91
N SER A 44 1.87 -10.39 -1.42
CA SER A 44 2.94 -10.60 -0.43
C SER A 44 2.36 -11.11 0.90
N ALA A 45 1.22 -10.59 1.34
CA ALA A 45 0.51 -10.98 2.54
C ALA A 45 0.04 -12.44 2.48
N VAL A 46 -0.53 -12.86 1.34
CA VAL A 46 -0.94 -14.27 1.13
C VAL A 46 0.26 -15.21 1.17
N ARG A 47 1.37 -14.83 0.52
CA ARG A 47 2.61 -15.63 0.56
C ARG A 47 3.18 -15.73 1.97
N TYR A 48 3.08 -14.64 2.75
CA TYR A 48 3.47 -14.64 4.16
C TYR A 48 2.56 -15.58 4.98
N ALA A 49 1.24 -15.49 4.81
CA ALA A 49 0.27 -16.38 5.44
C ALA A 49 0.62 -17.86 5.21
N GLN A 50 0.90 -18.22 3.95
CA GLN A 50 1.24 -19.58 3.55
C GLN A 50 2.54 -20.04 4.23
N LYS A 51 3.58 -19.22 4.21
CA LYS A 51 4.85 -19.54 4.88
C LYS A 51 4.65 -19.72 6.39
N LEU A 52 3.84 -18.86 6.99
CA LEU A 52 3.54 -18.93 8.41
C LEU A 52 2.76 -20.20 8.76
N ALA A 53 1.75 -20.57 7.96
CA ALA A 53 0.99 -21.81 8.13
C ALA A 53 1.89 -23.04 8.08
N LEU A 54 2.81 -23.07 7.09
CA LEU A 54 3.77 -24.17 6.91
C LEU A 54 4.80 -24.22 8.04
N ALA A 55 5.31 -23.07 8.49
CA ALA A 55 6.31 -22.99 9.56
C ALA A 55 5.71 -23.30 10.94
N SER A 56 4.49 -22.86 11.22
CA SER A 56 3.85 -23.05 12.52
C SER A 56 3.01 -24.32 12.61
N GLY A 57 2.65 -24.93 11.49
CA GLY A 57 1.72 -26.07 11.44
C GLY A 57 0.30 -25.72 11.88
N CYS A 58 -0.07 -24.44 11.90
CA CYS A 58 -1.38 -23.98 12.35
C CYS A 58 -2.23 -23.50 11.18
N LEU A 59 -3.55 -23.68 11.31
CA LEU A 59 -4.54 -23.11 10.41
C LEU A 59 -4.52 -21.59 10.52
N THR A 60 -4.08 -20.94 9.44
CA THR A 60 -4.14 -19.49 9.26
C THR A 60 -5.12 -19.16 8.14
N GLU A 61 -5.95 -18.16 8.37
CA GLU A 61 -6.91 -17.63 7.43
C GLU A 61 -6.54 -16.19 7.07
N ILE A 62 -6.74 -15.85 5.80
CA ILE A 62 -6.73 -14.46 5.34
C ILE A 62 -8.17 -14.07 5.02
N SER A 63 -8.65 -13.02 5.68
CA SER A 63 -9.96 -12.44 5.43
C SER A 63 -9.78 -11.21 4.57
N LEU A 64 -10.35 -11.22 3.36
CA LEU A 64 -10.37 -10.08 2.45
C LEU A 64 -11.78 -9.49 2.45
N GLY A 65 -11.88 -8.19 2.68
CA GLY A 65 -13.14 -7.45 2.69
C GLY A 65 -13.05 -6.18 1.85
N THR A 66 -14.11 -5.39 1.88
CA THR A 66 -14.19 -4.10 1.17
C THR A 66 -13.27 -3.03 1.77
N VAL A 67 -12.86 -3.19 3.03
CA VAL A 67 -12.02 -2.25 3.77
C VAL A 67 -10.58 -2.72 3.86
N GLY A 68 -10.24 -3.90 3.32
CA GLY A 68 -8.86 -4.37 3.24
C GLY A 68 -8.70 -5.85 3.56
N TYR A 69 -7.59 -6.21 4.20
CA TYR A 69 -7.30 -7.59 4.58
C TYR A 69 -6.75 -7.71 6.00
N HIS A 70 -7.05 -8.84 6.64
CA HIS A 70 -6.51 -9.22 7.95
C HIS A 70 -6.07 -10.67 7.95
N LEU A 71 -4.95 -10.98 8.59
CA LEU A 71 -4.52 -12.35 8.86
C LEU A 71 -4.84 -12.77 10.29
N ARG A 72 -5.48 -13.92 10.42
CA ARG A 72 -5.77 -14.55 11.71
C ARG A 72 -5.40 -16.02 11.69
N ARG A 73 -5.14 -16.56 12.88
CA ARG A 73 -4.90 -17.98 13.11
C ARG A 73 -6.03 -18.55 13.96
N ALA A 74 -6.33 -19.83 13.77
CA ALA A 74 -7.25 -20.56 14.64
C ALA A 74 -6.78 -20.47 16.10
N ALA A 75 -7.72 -20.20 17.02
CA ALA A 75 -7.42 -20.04 18.45
C ALA A 75 -6.64 -21.23 19.04
N ASN A 76 -6.96 -22.45 18.58
CA ASN A 76 -6.33 -23.68 19.02
C ASN A 76 -5.36 -24.28 17.99
N CYS A 77 -4.88 -23.49 17.02
CA CYS A 77 -3.96 -23.88 15.94
C CYS A 77 -4.52 -24.92 14.93
N THR A 78 -5.33 -25.88 15.35
CA THR A 78 -5.77 -27.03 14.54
C THR A 78 -7.26 -26.99 14.19
N SER A 79 -8.05 -26.15 14.86
CA SER A 79 -9.50 -26.01 14.66
C SER A 79 -10.05 -24.80 15.42
N GLY A 80 -11.31 -24.44 15.14
CA GLY A 80 -12.05 -23.39 15.84
C GLY A 80 -12.06 -22.04 15.11
N ALA A 81 -12.48 -20.99 15.83
CA ALA A 81 -12.55 -19.65 15.27
C ALA A 81 -11.15 -19.06 15.02
N PHE A 82 -11.00 -18.34 13.92
CA PHE A 82 -9.80 -17.57 13.60
C PHE A 82 -9.81 -16.26 14.39
N SER A 83 -9.42 -16.33 15.66
CA SER A 83 -9.42 -15.18 16.58
C SER A 83 -8.04 -14.79 17.09
N ALA A 84 -6.99 -15.56 16.80
CA ALA A 84 -5.64 -15.21 17.19
C ALA A 84 -5.00 -14.30 16.12
N GLU A 85 -4.63 -13.08 16.49
CA GLU A 85 -3.90 -12.17 15.61
C GLU A 85 -2.54 -12.74 15.19
N VAL A 86 -2.30 -12.75 13.88
CA VAL A 86 -0.96 -13.02 13.34
C VAL A 86 -0.15 -11.74 13.47
N GLN A 87 0.98 -11.81 14.17
CA GLN A 87 1.90 -10.69 14.30
C GLN A 87 2.60 -10.43 12.96
N GLY A 88 2.73 -9.14 12.63
CA GLY A 88 3.53 -8.66 11.53
C GLY A 88 5.01 -8.98 11.70
N PRO A 89 5.83 -8.81 10.65
CA PRO A 89 7.26 -9.02 10.72
C PRO A 89 7.96 -8.11 11.77
N ASP A 90 7.33 -6.99 12.13
CA ASP A 90 7.72 -6.06 13.19
C ASP A 90 7.38 -6.55 14.61
N SER A 91 6.64 -7.66 14.75
CA SER A 91 6.23 -8.28 16.02
C SER A 91 5.45 -7.37 16.97
N GLN A 92 4.94 -6.24 16.48
CA GLN A 92 4.23 -5.23 17.29
C GLN A 92 2.82 -4.96 16.78
N THR A 93 2.59 -5.08 15.47
CA THR A 93 1.30 -4.84 14.85
C THR A 93 0.74 -6.13 14.25
N PRO A 94 -0.59 -6.37 14.31
CA PRO A 94 -1.20 -7.46 13.57
C PRO A 94 -0.97 -7.29 12.06
N PHE A 95 -0.70 -8.37 11.36
CA PHE A 95 -0.52 -8.34 9.91
C PHE A 95 -1.89 -8.07 9.23
N ALA A 96 -2.13 -6.81 8.90
CA ALA A 96 -3.35 -6.33 8.29
C ALA A 96 -3.12 -5.00 7.54
N ASN A 97 -3.95 -4.74 6.54
CA ASN A 97 -4.06 -3.42 5.91
C ASN A 97 -5.55 -3.10 5.77
N THR A 98 -5.96 -1.94 6.28
CA THR A 98 -7.35 -1.44 6.25
C THR A 98 -7.54 -0.21 5.37
N GLU A 99 -6.53 0.14 4.58
CA GLU A 99 -6.49 1.33 3.73
C GLU A 99 -6.60 0.89 2.26
N VAL A 100 -7.81 0.48 1.85
CA VAL A 100 -8.08 0.16 0.44
C VAL A 100 -8.09 1.45 -0.38
N PRO A 101 -7.34 1.51 -1.50
CA PRO A 101 -7.40 2.65 -2.41
C PRO A 101 -8.84 2.88 -2.89
N THR A 102 -9.45 3.99 -2.45
CA THR A 102 -10.72 4.45 -2.99
C THR A 102 -10.40 5.21 -4.27
N GLY A 103 -10.63 4.55 -5.41
CA GLY A 103 -10.35 5.12 -6.73
C GLY A 103 -11.06 6.45 -6.99
#